data_AF-I3YAP4-F1
#
_entry.id   AF-I3YAP4-F1
#
_cell.length_a   1.000
_cell.length_b   1.000
_cell.length_c   1.000
_cell.angle_alpha   90.00
_cell.angle_beta   90.00
_cell.angle_gamma   90.00
#
_symmetry.space_group_name_H-M   'P 1'
#
loop_
_entity.id
_entity.type
_entity.pdbx_description
1 polymer ?
#
loop_
_entity_poly.entity_id
_entity_poly.type
_entity_poly.pdbx_seq_one_letter_code
_entity_poly.pdbx_strand_id
1 'polypeptide(L)' 'MIRATLVRQRLLTLFLAGLLLFFSPLVPRFETLGRWQGVPLLPIYLFAAWAAIIALAAWILSRSRD' A
#
# COMPACT_ATOMS: atom_id res chain seq x y z
N MET A 1 -1.50 23.80 -14.58
CA MET A 1 -2.69 23.08 -14.04
C MET A 1 -2.62 21.56 -14.22
N ILE A 2 -2.14 21.01 -15.37
CA ILE A 2 -2.11 19.56 -15.65
C ILE A 2 -1.28 18.71 -14.65
N ARG A 3 -0.14 19.22 -14.17
CA ARG A 3 0.74 18.50 -13.21
C ARG A 3 0.04 18.19 -11.87
N ALA A 4 -0.76 19.11 -11.35
CA ALA A 4 -1.49 18.92 -10.10
C ALA A 4 -2.59 17.84 -10.22
N THR A 5 -3.23 17.74 -11.39
CA THR A 5 -4.22 16.71 -11.69
C THR A 5 -3.59 15.31 -11.71
N LEU A 6 -2.39 15.17 -12.29
CA LEU A 6 -1.66 13.90 -12.33
C LEU A 6 -1.23 13.41 -10.94
N VAL A 7 -0.81 14.32 -10.05
CA VAL A 7 -0.48 13.97 -8.66
C VAL A 7 -1.72 13.46 -7.91
N ARG A 8 -2.86 14.14 -8.05
CA ARG A 8 -4.13 13.67 -7.46
C ARG A 8 -4.53 12.29 -7.99
N GLN A 9 -4.40 12.05 -9.29
CA GLN A 9 -4.70 10.75 -9.88
C GLN A 9 -3.79 9.65 -9.33
N ARG A 10 -2.47 9.89 -9.22
CA ARG A 10 -1.52 8.91 -8.67
C ARG A 10 -1.80 8.59 -7.20
N LEU A 11 -2.12 9.60 -6.39
CA LEU A 11 -2.51 9.40 -5.00
C LEU A 11 -3.83 8.65 -4.88
N LEU A 12 -4.80 8.92 -5.76
CA LEU A 12 -6.06 8.17 -5.81
C LEU A 12 -5.81 6.70 -6.18
N THR A 13 -4.96 6.43 -7.17
CA THR A 13 -4.57 5.05 -7.54
C THR A 13 -3.90 4.34 -6.37
N LEU A 14 -3.01 5.01 -5.65
CA LEU A 14 -2.39 4.48 -4.43
C LEU A 14 -3.39 4.19 -3.33
N PHE A 15 -4.34 5.09 -3.12
CA PHE A 15 -5.40 4.91 -2.14
C PHE A 15 -6.26 3.70 -2.48
N LEU A 16 -6.69 3.56 -3.73
CA LEU A 16 -7.45 2.40 -4.21
C LEU A 16 -6.65 1.11 -4.11
N ALA A 17 -5.35 1.15 -4.43
CA ALA A 17 -4.45 0.01 -4.26
C ALA A 17 -4.35 -0.38 -2.77
N GLY A 18 -4.20 0.59 -1.87
CA GLY A 18 -4.19 0.35 -0.42
C GLY A 18 -5.49 -0.25 0.08
N LEU A 19 -6.63 0.26 -0.39
CA LEU A 19 -7.96 -0.31 -0.12
C LEU A 19 -8.02 -1.78 -0.57
N LEU A 20 -7.53 -2.08 -1.76
CA LEU A 20 -7.49 -3.45 -2.25
C LEU A 20 -6.54 -4.32 -1.41
N LEU A 21 -5.36 -3.85 -1.02
CA LEU A 21 -4.46 -4.63 -0.16
C LEU A 21 -5.07 -4.92 1.22
N PHE A 22 -5.71 -3.94 1.85
CA PHE A 22 -6.23 -4.08 3.22
C PHE A 22 -7.61 -4.73 3.32
N PHE A 23 -8.45 -4.57 2.30
CA PHE A 23 -9.83 -5.08 2.31
C PHE A 23 -10.06 -6.19 1.26
N SER A 24 -8.98 -6.74 0.68
CA SER A 24 -9.11 -7.85 -0.26
C SER A 24 -9.56 -9.14 0.45
N PRO A 25 -10.37 -9.97 -0.23
CA PRO A 25 -10.69 -11.32 0.24
C PRO A 25 -9.47 -12.25 0.31
N LEU A 26 -8.28 -11.78 -0.09
CA LEU A 26 -7.00 -12.48 0.10
C LEU A 26 -6.47 -12.35 1.52
N VAL A 27 -6.89 -11.34 2.30
CA VAL A 27 -6.40 -11.11 3.68
C VAL A 27 -6.62 -12.35 4.57
N PRO A 28 -7.80 -12.99 4.60
CA PRO A 28 -8.02 -14.22 5.36
C PRO A 28 -7.14 -15.41 4.92
N ARG A 29 -6.61 -15.39 3.69
CA ARG A 29 -5.69 -16.45 3.24
C ARG A 29 -4.35 -16.36 3.97
N PHE A 30 -3.91 -15.18 4.36
CA PHE A 30 -2.65 -15.00 5.11
C PHE A 30 -2.74 -15.53 6.54
N GLU A 31 -3.94 -15.56 7.15
CA GLU A 31 -4.18 -16.29 8.39
C GLU A 31 -3.98 -17.80 8.21
N THR A 32 -4.43 -18.35 7.08
CA THR A 32 -4.33 -19.79 6.79
C THR A 32 -2.96 -20.23 6.26
N LEU A 33 -2.18 -19.33 5.65
CA LEU A 33 -0.86 -19.61 5.09
C LEU A 33 0.22 -19.89 6.16
N GLY A 34 -0.11 -19.70 7.45
CA GLY A 34 0.71 -20.13 8.57
C GLY A 34 1.67 -19.07 9.09
N ARG A 35 2.74 -19.53 9.77
CA ARG A 35 3.73 -18.66 10.42
C ARG A 35 5.06 -18.75 9.68
N TRP A 36 5.70 -17.61 9.43
CA TRP A 36 7.08 -17.57 8.97
C TRP A 36 8.00 -17.47 10.18
N GLN A 37 8.84 -18.49 10.41
CA GLN A 37 9.77 -18.53 11.55
C GLN A 37 9.10 -18.28 12.92
N GLY A 38 7.86 -18.75 13.09
CA GLY A 38 7.07 -18.53 14.32
C GLY A 38 6.27 -17.22 14.36
N VAL A 39 6.49 -16.30 13.42
CA VAL A 39 5.77 -15.03 13.31
C VAL A 39 4.57 -15.17 12.37
N PRO A 40 3.36 -14.71 12.75
CA PRO A 40 2.20 -14.70 11.86
C PRO A 40 2.47 -13.87 10.60
N LEU A 41 2.07 -14.38 9.43
CA LEU A 41 2.29 -13.71 8.14
C LEU A 41 1.41 -12.47 7.95
N LEU A 42 0.22 -12.43 8.54
CA LEU A 42 -0.71 -11.31 8.43
C LEU A 42 -0.12 -9.97 8.90
N PRO A 43 0.45 -9.83 10.11
CA PRO A 43 1.05 -8.56 10.53
C PRO A 43 2.23 -8.17 9.63
N ILE A 44 3.07 -9.12 9.21
CA ILE A 44 4.17 -8.84 8.28
C ILE A 44 3.64 -8.23 6.98
N TYR A 45 2.61 -8.85 6.40
CA TYR A 45 1.93 -8.34 5.20
C TYR A 45 1.36 -6.94 5.43
N LEU A 46 0.64 -6.74 6.54
CA LEU A 46 -0.02 -5.47 6.85
C LEU A 46 0.99 -4.32 6.99
N PHE A 47 2.07 -4.54 7.75
CA PHE A 47 3.11 -3.54 7.95
C PHE A 47 3.90 -3.27 6.66
N ALA A 48 4.21 -4.31 5.87
CA ALA A 48 4.89 -4.15 4.60
C ALA A 48 4.04 -3.37 3.58
N ALA A 49 2.75 -3.69 3.46
CA ALA A 49 1.80 -2.97 2.62
C ALA A 49 1.70 -1.49 3.03
N TRP A 50 1.59 -1.23 4.32
CA TRP A 50 1.50 0.13 4.85
C TRP A 50 2.77 0.94 4.58
N ALA A 51 3.95 0.36 4.84
CA ALA A 51 5.24 0.99 4.54
C ALA A 51 5.40 1.30 3.05
N ALA A 52 4.99 0.39 2.16
CA ALA A 52 5.03 0.59 0.71
C ALA A 52 4.14 1.76 0.27
N ILE A 53 2.92 1.87 0.82
CA ILE A 53 2.00 2.98 0.52
C ILE A 53 2.61 4.32 0.94
N ILE A 54 3.20 4.40 2.14
CA ILE A 54 3.85 5.62 2.64
C ILE A 54 5.04 6.00 1.76
N ALA A 55 5.92 5.03 1.45
CA ALA A 55 7.09 5.27 0.62
C ALA A 55 6.71 5.77 -0.78
N LEU A 56 5.71 5.15 -1.41
CA LEU A 56 5.19 5.56 -2.71
C LEU A 56 4.52 6.94 -2.66
N ALA A 57 3.73 7.24 -1.62
CA ALA A 57 3.12 8.54 -1.44
C ALA A 57 4.18 9.65 -1.25
N ALA A 58 5.19 9.41 -0.41
CA ALA A 58 6.32 10.30 -0.23
C ALA A 58 7.09 10.52 -1.54
N TRP A 59 7.33 9.45 -2.29
CA TRP A 59 8.01 9.51 -3.59
C TRP A 59 7.23 10.36 -4.60
N ILE A 60 5.92 10.12 -4.75
CA ILE A 60 5.06 10.91 -5.67
C ILE A 60 5.07 12.38 -5.28
N LEU A 61 4.97 12.68 -3.98
CA LEU A 61 4.93 14.06 -3.52
C LEU A 61 6.29 14.76 -3.73
N SER A 62 7.40 14.06 -3.48
CA SER A 62 8.74 14.59 -3.75
C SER A 62 8.95 14.93 -5.24
N ARG A 63 8.53 14.05 -6.14
CA ARG A 63 8.63 14.24 -7.60
C ARG A 63 7.72 15.34 -8.16
N SER A 64 6.76 15.82 -7.37
CA SER A 64 5.86 16.90 -7.76
C SER A 64 6.35 18.29 -7.34
N ARG A 65 7.31 18.34 -6.39
CA ARG A 65 7.96 19.57 -5.93
C ARG A 65 9.15 19.98 -6.80
N ASP A 66 9.78 19.01 -7.49
CA ASP A 66 10.81 19.23 -8.52
C ASP A 66 10.17 19.56 -9.89
#